data_AF-A0A3C1KC37-F1
#
_entry.id   AF-A0A3C1KC37-F1
#
_cell.length_a   1.000
_cell.length_b   1.000
_cell.length_c   1.000
_cell.angle_alpha   90.00
_cell.angle_beta   90.00
_cell.angle_gamma   90.00
#
_symmetry.space_group_name_H-M   'P 1'
#
loop_
_entity.id
_entity.type
_entity.pdbx_description
1 polymer ?
#
loop_
_entity_poly.entity_id
_entity_poly.type
_entity_poly.pdbx_seq_one_letter_code
_entity_poly.pdbx_strand_id
1 'polypeptide(L)'
;MVALLVLLAAAVAVVLLAPRTLAAGRWQVRMPRLALGLWLTAVLGGIACLIGAGIVGLVLAIAGSGSESGAAGVIMTVFAWMSLLAVGGTVVIVASGSAEVLDAVRRNRGSVLTLPHTVHVAASDWQLLVCDTDEVFACAIPGKPHTVAVSAGLVRELTPAQL
;
A
#
# COMPACT_ATOMS: atom_id res chain seq x y z
N MET A 1 -5.37 -23.18 19.84
CA MET A 1 -3.94 -22.86 19.59
C MET A 1 -3.55 -23.01 18.12
N VAL A 2 -3.78 -24.16 17.47
CA VAL A 2 -3.40 -24.35 16.04
C VAL A 2 -3.99 -23.28 15.11
N ALA A 3 -5.30 -22.99 15.22
CA ALA A 3 -5.95 -21.97 14.41
C ALA A 3 -5.35 -20.56 14.60
N LEU A 4 -4.98 -20.20 15.85
CA LEU A 4 -4.32 -18.92 16.16
C LEU A 4 -2.96 -18.82 15.46
N LEU A 5 -2.15 -19.87 15.55
CA LEU A 5 -0.83 -19.93 14.91
C LEU A 5 -0.94 -19.87 13.39
N VAL A 6 -1.91 -20.55 12.80
CA VAL A 6 -2.16 -20.51 11.34
C VAL A 6 -2.53 -19.11 10.89
N LEU A 7 -3.43 -18.42 11.60
CA LEU A 7 -3.84 -17.05 11.26
C LEU A 7 -2.68 -16.05 11.39
N LEU A 8 -1.87 -16.17 12.45
CA LEU A 8 -0.68 -15.34 12.63
C LEU A 8 0.36 -15.62 11.54
N ALA A 9 0.64 -16.89 11.23
CA ALA A 9 1.56 -17.27 10.17
C ALA A 9 1.09 -16.78 8.81
N ALA A 10 -0.21 -16.87 8.52
CA ALA A 10 -0.81 -16.34 7.29
C ALA A 10 -0.64 -14.82 7.21
N ALA A 11 -0.92 -14.08 8.30
CA ALA A 11 -0.72 -12.63 8.34
C ALA A 11 0.75 -12.24 8.06
N VAL A 12 1.71 -12.92 8.71
CA VAL A 12 3.14 -12.70 8.47
C VAL A 12 3.53 -13.03 7.03
N ALA A 13 3.03 -14.16 6.50
CA ALA A 13 3.29 -14.56 5.11
C ALA A 13 2.78 -13.52 4.12
N VAL A 14 1.58 -12.98 4.32
CA VAL A 14 1.02 -11.90 3.49
C VAL A 14 1.92 -10.67 3.51
N VAL A 15 2.36 -10.22 4.69
CA VAL A 15 3.24 -9.04 4.83
C VAL A 15 4.59 -9.22 4.14
N LEU A 16 5.16 -10.42 4.17
CA LEU A 16 6.49 -10.69 3.61
C LEU A 16 6.46 -11.04 2.12
N LEU A 17 5.43 -11.74 1.67
CA LEU A 17 5.31 -12.25 0.31
C LEU A 17 4.62 -11.27 -0.62
N ALA A 18 3.56 -10.58 -0.17
CA ALA A 18 2.82 -9.65 -1.02
C ALA A 18 3.71 -8.56 -1.63
N PRO A 19 4.54 -7.80 -0.89
CA PRO A 19 5.41 -6.81 -1.51
C PRO A 19 6.44 -7.46 -2.45
N ARG A 20 6.97 -8.64 -2.13
CA ARG A 20 7.97 -9.31 -2.98
C ARG A 20 7.39 -9.82 -4.29
N THR A 21 6.22 -10.44 -4.26
CA THR A 21 5.60 -11.04 -5.45
C THR A 21 4.83 -9.99 -6.24
N LEU A 22 4.11 -9.10 -5.56
CA LEU A 22 3.30 -8.10 -6.24
C LEU A 22 4.15 -6.97 -6.81
N ALA A 23 5.26 -6.58 -6.17
CA ALA A 23 6.18 -5.57 -6.73
C ALA A 23 7.20 -6.14 -7.72
N ALA A 24 7.29 -7.46 -7.89
CA ALA A 24 8.19 -8.05 -8.86
C ALA A 24 7.64 -7.93 -10.29
N GLY A 25 8.42 -7.27 -11.16
CA GLY A 25 8.24 -7.27 -12.60
C GLY A 25 7.38 -6.13 -13.17
N ARG A 26 7.35 -6.03 -14.51
CA ARG A 26 6.69 -4.93 -15.26
C ARG A 26 5.19 -5.18 -15.54
N TRP A 27 4.63 -6.30 -15.06
CA TRP A 27 3.25 -6.70 -15.36
C TRP A 27 2.22 -5.74 -14.78
N GLN A 28 2.54 -5.07 -13.67
CA GLN A 28 1.72 -4.04 -13.04
C GLN A 28 1.39 -2.89 -14.00
N VAL A 29 2.32 -2.55 -14.90
CA VAL A 29 2.13 -1.50 -15.91
C VAL A 29 1.15 -1.95 -16.99
N ARG A 30 1.15 -3.24 -17.35
CA ARG A 30 0.28 -3.79 -18.39
C ARG A 30 -1.13 -4.10 -17.86
N MET A 31 -1.27 -4.42 -16.57
CA MET A 31 -2.53 -4.82 -15.94
C MET A 31 -2.77 -4.11 -14.59
N PRO A 32 -2.98 -2.78 -14.60
CA PRO A 32 -3.01 -1.97 -13.38
C PRO A 32 -4.18 -2.34 -12.44
N ARG A 33 -5.35 -2.67 -13.00
CA ARG A 33 -6.53 -3.08 -12.21
C ARG A 33 -6.29 -4.37 -11.43
N LEU A 34 -5.58 -5.33 -12.04
CA LEU A 34 -5.30 -6.63 -11.44
C LEU A 34 -4.25 -6.48 -10.34
N ALA A 35 -3.21 -5.68 -10.58
CA ALA A 35 -2.23 -5.34 -9.55
C ALA A 35 -2.89 -4.67 -8.34
N LEU A 36 -3.76 -3.68 -8.56
CA LEU A 36 -4.48 -3.01 -7.49
C LEU A 36 -5.38 -3.98 -6.71
N GLY A 37 -6.12 -4.85 -7.42
CA GLY A 37 -6.97 -5.87 -6.80
C GLY A 37 -6.19 -6.85 -5.94
N LEU A 38 -5.02 -7.31 -6.40
CA LEU A 38 -4.16 -8.20 -5.63
C LEU A 38 -3.59 -7.52 -4.38
N TRP A 39 -3.19 -6.25 -4.49
CA TRP A 39 -2.74 -5.47 -3.33
C TRP A 39 -3.86 -5.27 -2.32
N LEU A 40 -5.06 -4.91 -2.77
CA LEU A 40 -6.20 -4.69 -1.90
C LEU A 40 -6.62 -5.99 -1.20
N THR A 41 -6.68 -7.10 -1.94
CA THR A 41 -7.02 -8.41 -1.37
C THR A 41 -5.96 -8.93 -0.41
N ALA A 42 -4.68 -8.70 -0.67
CA ALA A 42 -3.61 -9.02 0.26
C ALA A 42 -3.75 -8.22 1.57
N VAL A 43 -3.96 -6.90 1.49
CA VAL A 43 -4.15 -6.05 2.67
C VAL A 43 -5.39 -6.47 3.47
N LEU A 44 -6.55 -6.60 2.80
CA LEU A 44 -7.80 -6.99 3.45
C LEU A 44 -7.71 -8.40 4.04
N GLY A 45 -7.05 -9.34 3.34
CA GLY A 45 -6.81 -10.69 3.83
C GLY A 45 -5.91 -10.73 5.07
N GLY A 46 -4.83 -9.93 5.08
CA GLY A 46 -3.97 -9.76 6.25
C GLY A 46 -4.71 -9.18 7.45
N ILE A 47 -5.52 -8.14 7.25
CA ILE A 47 -6.37 -7.55 8.28
C ILE A 47 -7.37 -8.59 8.82
N ALA A 48 -8.04 -9.33 7.95
CA ALA A 48 -8.98 -10.37 8.35
C ALA A 48 -8.30 -11.47 9.18
N CYS A 49 -7.07 -11.87 8.81
CA CYS A 49 -6.28 -12.84 9.59
C CYS A 49 -5.94 -12.30 10.99
N LEU A 50 -5.54 -11.02 11.09
CA LEU A 50 -5.24 -10.36 12.37
C LEU A 50 -6.48 -10.28 13.28
N ILE A 51 -7.63 -9.86 12.73
CA ILE A 51 -8.90 -9.81 13.47
C ILE A 51 -9.29 -11.22 13.92
N GLY A 52 -9.22 -12.20 13.02
CA GLY A 52 -9.52 -13.60 13.34
C GLY A 52 -8.61 -14.16 14.45
N ALA A 53 -7.31 -13.84 14.39
CA ALA A 53 -6.36 -14.22 15.43
C ALA A 53 -6.72 -13.60 16.78
N GLY A 54 -7.11 -12.31 16.81
CA GLY A 54 -7.58 -11.64 18.01
C GLY A 54 -8.83 -12.31 18.61
N ILE A 55 -9.84 -12.62 17.79
CA ILE A 55 -11.07 -13.29 18.23
C ILE A 55 -10.76 -14.68 18.80
N VAL A 56 -9.98 -15.49 18.07
CA VAL A 56 -9.60 -16.83 18.52
C VAL A 56 -8.77 -16.76 19.80
N GLY A 57 -7.85 -15.79 19.91
CA GLY A 57 -7.07 -15.53 21.12
C GLY A 57 -7.94 -15.19 22.32
N LEU A 58 -8.93 -14.31 22.15
CA LEU A 58 -9.88 -13.93 23.19
C LEU A 58 -10.74 -15.12 23.65
N VAL A 59 -11.27 -15.92 22.71
CA VAL A 59 -12.06 -17.11 23.02
C VAL A 59 -11.24 -18.12 23.83
N LEU A 60 -9.98 -18.35 23.43
CA LEU A 60 -9.07 -19.23 24.17
C LEU A 60 -8.79 -18.69 25.58
N ALA A 61 -8.58 -17.38 25.73
CA ALA A 61 -8.37 -16.73 27.02
C ALA A 61 -9.55 -16.93 27.99
N ILE A 62 -10.77 -16.72 27.50
CA ILE A 62 -12.01 -16.92 28.30
C ILE A 62 -12.22 -18.41 28.61
N ALA A 63 -11.96 -19.31 27.67
CA ALA A 63 -12.10 -20.73 27.90
C ALA A 63 -11.08 -21.28 28.91
N GLY A 64 -9.87 -20.72 28.94
CA GLY A 64 -8.81 -21.17 29.82
C GLY A 64 -8.76 -20.49 31.19
N SER A 65 -9.51 -19.39 31.39
CA SER A 65 -9.61 -18.72 32.70
C SER A 65 -10.34 -19.55 33.76
N GLY A 66 -10.98 -20.65 33.38
CA GLY A 66 -11.54 -21.65 34.30
C GLY A 66 -10.59 -22.80 34.66
N SER A 67 -9.36 -22.83 34.13
CA SER A 67 -8.39 -23.89 34.45
C SER A 67 -7.52 -23.51 35.65
N GLU A 68 -7.37 -24.41 36.63
CA GLU A 68 -6.62 -24.19 37.88
C GLU A 68 -5.09 -24.06 37.71
N SER A 69 -4.58 -24.17 36.47
CA SER A 69 -3.14 -24.11 36.18
C SER A 69 -2.69 -22.67 35.93
N GLY A 70 -2.01 -22.07 36.93
CA GLY A 70 -1.46 -20.71 36.84
C GLY A 70 -0.51 -20.47 35.65
N ALA A 71 0.19 -21.51 35.18
CA ALA A 71 1.07 -21.40 34.01
C ALA A 71 0.31 -21.15 32.71
N ALA A 72 -0.88 -21.75 32.53
CA ALA A 72 -1.71 -21.54 31.35
C ALA A 72 -2.25 -20.10 31.31
N GLY A 73 -2.63 -19.56 32.47
CA GLY A 73 -3.06 -18.16 32.61
C GLY A 73 -1.98 -17.17 32.18
N VAL A 74 -0.75 -17.33 32.69
CA VAL A 74 0.39 -16.47 32.32
C VAL A 74 0.67 -16.52 30.82
N ILE A 75 0.69 -17.71 30.22
CA ILE A 75 0.91 -17.87 28.78
C ILE A 75 -0.17 -17.13 27.98
N MET A 76 -1.44 -17.26 28.36
CA MET A 76 -2.54 -16.56 27.68
C MET A 76 -2.47 -15.04 27.82
N THR A 77 -2.08 -14.52 28.99
CA THR A 77 -1.87 -13.08 29.19
C THR A 77 -0.75 -12.56 28.28
N VAL A 78 0.37 -13.29 28.18
CA VAL A 78 1.49 -12.92 27.28
C VAL A 78 1.04 -12.90 25.82
N PHE A 79 0.32 -13.93 25.37
CA PHE A 79 -0.19 -13.96 23.99
C PHE A 79 -1.20 -12.84 23.71
N ALA A 80 -2.05 -12.50 24.69
CA ALA A 80 -2.98 -11.37 24.56
C ALA A 80 -2.22 -10.05 24.35
N TRP A 81 -1.22 -9.74 25.19
CA TRP A 81 -0.40 -8.54 25.04
C TRP A 81 0.41 -8.52 23.73
N MET A 82 0.97 -9.66 23.32
CA MET A 82 1.69 -9.77 22.04
C MET A 82 0.78 -9.52 20.85
N SER A 83 -0.46 -10.02 20.88
CA SER A 83 -1.44 -9.76 19.82
C SER A 83 -1.83 -8.29 19.77
N LEU A 84 -2.02 -7.65 20.94
CA LEU A 84 -2.31 -6.22 21.03
C LEU A 84 -1.16 -5.36 20.49
N LEU A 85 0.09 -5.71 20.85
CA LEU A 85 1.28 -5.05 20.31
C LEU A 85 1.41 -5.23 18.79
N ALA A 86 1.13 -6.43 18.28
CA ALA A 86 1.17 -6.69 16.84
C ALA A 86 0.13 -5.86 16.07
N VAL A 87 -1.11 -5.80 16.56
CA VAL A 87 -2.18 -4.98 15.99
C VAL A 87 -1.82 -3.50 16.08
N GLY A 88 -1.44 -3.01 17.26
CA GLY A 88 -1.09 -1.61 17.48
C GLY A 88 0.11 -1.17 16.66
N GLY A 89 1.17 -1.99 16.60
CA GLY A 89 2.35 -1.72 15.78
C GLY A 89 2.02 -1.66 14.28
N THR A 90 1.16 -2.56 13.80
CA THR A 90 0.68 -2.52 12.40
C THR A 90 -0.06 -1.22 12.11
N VAL A 91 -0.95 -0.79 13.01
CA VAL A 91 -1.69 0.48 12.86
C VAL A 91 -0.73 1.68 12.83
N VAL A 92 0.26 1.72 13.72
CA VAL A 92 1.26 2.81 13.77
C VAL A 92 2.11 2.86 12.50
N ILE A 93 2.58 1.71 12.00
CA ILE A 93 3.35 1.64 10.75
C ILE A 93 2.53 2.13 9.56
N VAL A 94 1.27 1.70 9.45
CA VAL A 94 0.38 2.13 8.37
C VAL A 94 0.09 3.62 8.46
N ALA A 95 -0.23 4.13 9.67
CA ALA A 95 -0.51 5.54 9.89
C ALA A 95 0.69 6.43 9.56
N SER A 96 1.88 6.09 10.07
CA SER A 96 3.12 6.86 9.84
C SER A 96 3.54 6.87 8.37
N GLY A 97 3.50 5.71 7.69
CA GLY A 97 3.86 5.64 6.27
C GLY A 97 2.88 6.40 5.36
N SER A 98 1.59 6.43 5.70
CA SER A 98 0.59 7.12 4.87
C SER A 98 0.80 8.63 4.79
N ALA A 99 1.21 9.27 5.88
CA ALA A 99 1.44 10.71 5.93
C ALA A 99 2.64 11.10 5.05
N GLU A 100 3.76 10.38 5.17
CA GLU A 100 4.97 10.62 4.39
C GLU A 100 4.72 10.45 2.88
N VAL A 101 3.97 9.42 2.49
CA VAL A 101 3.60 9.18 1.09
C VAL A 101 2.72 10.31 0.56
N LEU A 102 1.72 10.75 1.33
CA LEU A 102 0.86 11.86 0.93
C LEU A 102 1.63 13.17 0.79
N ASP A 103 2.57 13.45 1.70
CA ASP A 103 3.41 14.64 1.64
C ASP A 103 4.41 14.58 0.49
N ALA A 104 4.97 13.40 0.19
CA ALA A 104 5.80 13.19 -0.99
C ALA A 104 5.01 13.43 -2.28
N VAL A 105 3.78 12.90 -2.38
CA VAL A 105 2.89 13.13 -3.53
C VAL A 105 2.55 14.62 -3.68
N ARG A 106 2.23 15.31 -2.58
CA ARG A 106 1.94 16.75 -2.61
C ARG A 106 3.16 17.57 -3.04
N ARG A 107 4.34 17.27 -2.50
CA ARG A 107 5.60 17.94 -2.86
C ARG A 107 5.96 17.72 -4.33
N ASN A 108 5.90 16.47 -4.80
CA ASN A 108 6.19 16.14 -6.21
C ASN A 108 5.17 16.75 -7.18
N ARG A 109 3.90 16.80 -6.79
CA ARG A 109 2.88 17.52 -7.59
C ARG A 109 3.17 19.01 -7.64
N GLY A 110 3.51 19.62 -6.50
CA GLY A 110 3.88 21.02 -6.41
C GLY A 110 5.08 21.34 -7.31
N SER A 111 6.15 20.55 -7.20
CA SER A 111 7.37 20.75 -7.99
C SER A 111 7.12 20.63 -9.49
N VAL A 112 6.35 19.63 -9.93
CA VAL A 112 6.00 19.45 -11.35
C VAL A 112 5.16 20.62 -11.88
N LEU A 113 4.19 21.11 -11.11
CA LEU A 113 3.34 22.23 -11.52
C LEU A 113 4.07 23.58 -11.50
N THR A 114 5.16 23.72 -10.73
CA THR A 114 5.98 24.93 -10.69
C THR A 114 7.03 25.01 -11.81
N LEU A 115 7.31 23.91 -12.50
CA LEU A 115 8.22 23.91 -13.64
C LEU A 115 7.64 24.79 -14.76
N PRO A 116 8.47 25.55 -15.50
CA PRO A 116 8.03 26.18 -16.74
C PRO A 116 7.43 25.12 -17.66
N HIS A 117 6.23 25.37 -18.18
CA HIS A 117 5.52 24.37 -18.94
C HIS A 117 4.74 24.96 -20.11
N THR A 118 4.62 24.15 -21.16
CA THR A 118 3.75 24.45 -22.30
C THR A 118 2.53 23.55 -22.23
N VAL A 119 1.33 24.13 -22.30
CA VAL A 119 0.07 23.38 -22.27
C VAL A 119 -0.35 23.05 -23.69
N HIS A 120 -0.41 21.76 -24.03
CA HIS A 120 -1.03 21.27 -25.24
C HIS A 120 -2.41 20.70 -24.88
N VAL A 121 -3.46 21.41 -25.29
CA VAL A 121 -4.83 20.96 -25.09
C VAL A 121 -5.16 19.94 -26.17
N ALA A 122 -5.38 18.70 -25.76
CA ALA A 122 -5.72 17.61 -26.66
C ALA A 122 -7.12 17.10 -26.28
N ALA A 123 -8.13 17.51 -27.05
CA ALA A 123 -9.55 17.23 -26.80
C ALA A 123 -10.12 17.76 -25.46
N SER A 124 -11.46 17.80 -25.34
CA SER A 124 -12.17 18.62 -24.35
C SER A 124 -12.01 18.19 -22.88
N ASP A 125 -11.41 17.04 -22.59
CA ASP A 125 -11.39 16.46 -21.23
C ASP A 125 -9.99 16.07 -20.73
N TRP A 126 -8.95 16.21 -21.56
CA TRP A 126 -7.57 15.98 -21.13
C TRP A 126 -6.59 17.03 -21.65
N GLN A 127 -5.50 17.22 -20.91
CA GLN A 127 -4.45 18.19 -21.25
C GLN A 127 -3.07 17.56 -21.08
N LEU A 128 -2.17 17.89 -21.98
CA LEU A 128 -0.76 17.50 -21.92
C LEU A 128 0.08 18.69 -21.48
N LEU A 129 0.80 18.53 -20.38
CA LEU A 129 1.69 19.53 -19.80
C LEU A 129 3.13 19.16 -20.12
N VAL A 130 3.79 19.87 -21.04
CA VAL A 130 5.20 19.63 -21.34
C VAL A 130 6.05 20.49 -20.43
N CYS A 131 6.73 19.88 -19.47
CA CYS A 131 7.59 20.53 -18.48
C CYS A 131 9.00 20.72 -19.05
N ASP A 132 9.55 21.93 -18.92
CA ASP A 132 10.88 22.27 -19.40
C ASP A 132 11.97 21.73 -18.45
N THR A 133 12.28 20.45 -18.61
CA THR A 133 13.29 19.72 -17.85
C THR A 133 13.82 18.55 -18.67
N ASP A 134 15.13 18.30 -18.54
CA ASP A 134 15.81 17.17 -19.17
C ASP A 134 15.62 15.86 -18.40
N GLU A 135 15.07 15.90 -17.18
CA GLU A 135 14.79 14.71 -16.39
C GLU A 135 13.64 13.90 -17.03
N VAL A 136 13.90 12.65 -17.39
CA VAL A 136 12.97 11.81 -18.15
C VAL A 136 11.85 11.27 -17.25
N PHE A 137 10.67 11.90 -17.31
CA PHE A 137 9.46 11.41 -16.65
C PHE A 137 8.17 11.69 -17.42
N ALA A 138 7.14 10.91 -17.07
CA ALA A 138 5.73 11.17 -17.37
C ALA A 138 4.88 10.85 -16.13
N CYS A 139 3.90 11.68 -15.80
CA CYS A 139 2.98 11.43 -14.69
C CYS A 139 1.57 11.98 -14.97
N ALA A 140 0.55 11.28 -14.47
CA ALA A 140 -0.82 11.78 -14.50
C ALA A 140 -1.10 12.63 -13.26
N ILE A 141 -1.60 13.85 -13.47
CA ILE A 141 -1.99 14.77 -12.41
C ILE A 141 -3.50 14.61 -12.17
N PRO A 142 -3.91 14.14 -10.98
CA PRO A 142 -5.31 13.97 -10.66
C PRO A 142 -6.02 15.32 -10.53
N GLY A 143 -7.19 15.42 -11.16
CA GLY A 143 -8.02 16.62 -11.18
C GLY A 143 -8.83 16.73 -12.47
N LYS A 144 -9.60 17.81 -12.58
CA LYS A 144 -10.19 18.26 -13.84
C LYS A 144 -9.51 19.56 -14.27
N PRO A 145 -9.06 19.68 -15.53
CA PRO A 145 -9.08 18.65 -16.59
C PRO A 145 -8.10 17.50 -16.31
N HIS A 146 -8.32 16.33 -16.92
CA HIS A 146 -7.42 15.18 -16.77
C HIS A 146 -6.05 15.51 -17.36
N THR A 147 -5.06 15.79 -16.52
CA THR A 147 -3.78 16.36 -16.97
C THR A 147 -2.69 15.29 -16.95
N VAL A 148 -1.91 15.19 -18.01
CA VAL A 148 -0.71 14.34 -18.09
C VAL A 148 0.48 15.27 -18.24
N ALA A 149 1.42 15.22 -17.31
CA ALA A 149 2.68 15.95 -17.40
C ALA A 149 3.77 15.06 -17.98
N VAL A 150 4.49 15.60 -18.95
CA VAL A 150 5.60 14.95 -19.65
C VAL A 150 6.78 15.91 -19.66
N SER A 151 7.98 15.40 -19.37
CA SER A 151 9.22 16.18 -19.46
C SER A 151 9.65 16.42 -20.92
N ALA A 152 10.26 17.56 -21.21
CA ALA A 152 10.88 17.83 -22.50
C ALA A 152 11.97 16.80 -22.86
N GLY A 153 12.72 16.32 -21.87
CA GLY A 153 13.67 15.21 -22.02
C GLY A 153 13.01 13.93 -22.55
N LEU A 154 11.85 13.55 -21.99
CA LEU A 154 11.10 12.38 -22.49
C LEU A 154 10.56 12.59 -23.90
N VAL A 155 10.08 13.79 -24.24
CA VAL A 155 9.63 14.13 -25.60
C VAL A 155 10.75 13.94 -26.63
N ARG A 156 12.00 14.27 -26.27
CA ARG A 156 13.16 14.12 -27.17
C ARG A 156 13.58 12.67 -27.40
N GLU A 157 13.35 11.80 -26.42
CA GLU A 157 13.70 10.38 -26.49
C GLU A 157 12.64 9.52 -27.22
N LEU A 158 11.39 9.99 -27.27
CA LEU A 158 10.29 9.25 -27.89
C LEU A 158 10.12 9.57 -29.37
N THR A 159 9.83 8.55 -30.16
CA THR A 159 9.33 8.76 -31.53
C THR A 159 7.89 9.28 -31.52
N PRO A 160 7.41 9.95 -32.60
CA PRO A 160 6.04 10.45 -32.67
C PRO A 160 4.96 9.38 -32.50
N ALA A 161 5.27 8.10 -32.76
CA ALA A 161 4.36 6.98 -32.58
C ALA A 161 4.36 6.41 -31.14
N GLN A 162 5.36 6.77 -30.33
CA GLN A 162 5.49 6.36 -28.93
C GLN A 162 5.01 7.43 -27.94
N LEU A 163 4.79 8.65 -28.43
CA LEU A 163 4.28 9.81 -27.69
C LEU A 163 2.76 9.91 -27.83
#